data_AF-U5KBZ7-F1
#
_entry.id   AF-U5KBZ7-F1
#
_cell.length_a   1.000
_cell.length_b   1.000
_cell.length_c   1.000
_cell.angle_alpha   90.00
_cell.angle_beta   90.00
_cell.angle_gamma   90.00
#
_symmetry.space_group_name_H-M   'P 1'
#
loop_
_entity.id
_entity.type
_entity.pdbx_description
1 polymer ?
#
loop_
_entity_poly.entity_id
_entity_poly.type
_entity_poly.pdbx_seq_one_letter_code
_entity_poly.pdbx_strand_id
1 'polypeptide(L)' 'MAPTKPSFQQDPSRRERLQALRKEKSRDAARSRRGKENFEFYELAKLLPLPAAITSQLDKASII' A
#
# COMPACT_ATOMS: atom_id res chain seq x y z
N MET A 1 -38.69 -30.93 -19.81
CA MET A 1 -38.24 -30.63 -18.44
C MET A 1 -36.90 -29.91 -18.56
N ALA A 2 -36.87 -28.58 -18.40
CA ALA A 2 -35.65 -27.79 -18.56
C ALA A 2 -34.95 -27.63 -17.18
N PRO A 3 -33.62 -27.79 -17.08
CA PRO A 3 -32.93 -27.55 -15.82
C PRO A 3 -32.91 -26.06 -15.52
N THR A 4 -33.55 -25.65 -14.42
CA THR A 4 -33.48 -24.29 -13.90
C THR A 4 -32.05 -24.00 -13.44
N LYS A 5 -31.42 -22.99 -14.06
CA LYS A 5 -30.11 -22.47 -13.63
C LYS A 5 -30.19 -22.09 -12.15
N PRO A 6 -29.20 -22.45 -11.30
CA PRO A 6 -29.19 -21.95 -9.93
C PRO A 6 -29.00 -20.44 -9.99
N SER A 7 -30.01 -19.71 -9.52
CA SER A 7 -29.95 -18.28 -9.30
C SER A 7 -28.86 -18.01 -8.27
N PHE A 8 -27.66 -17.62 -8.72
CA PHE A 8 -26.65 -16.95 -7.90
C PHE A 8 -27.24 -15.61 -7.48
N GLN A 9 -28.16 -15.63 -6.52
CA GLN A 9 -28.59 -14.46 -5.81
C GLN A 9 -27.35 -14.00 -5.02
N GLN A 10 -26.62 -13.04 -5.58
CA GLN A 10 -25.42 -12.51 -4.95
C GLN A 10 -25.87 -11.78 -3.68
N ASP A 11 -25.70 -12.43 -2.53
CA ASP A 11 -25.95 -11.80 -1.24
C ASP A 11 -25.19 -10.47 -1.18
N PRO A 12 -25.88 -9.34 -0.97
CA PRO A 12 -25.24 -8.02 -0.93
C PRO A 12 -24.11 -7.97 0.12
N SER A 13 -24.28 -8.68 1.24
CA SER A 13 -23.29 -8.81 2.31
C SER A 13 -21.98 -9.51 1.88
N ARG A 14 -22.01 -10.39 0.88
CA ARG A 14 -20.81 -11.03 0.32
C ARG A 14 -20.07 -10.06 -0.61
N ARG A 15 -20.83 -9.31 -1.41
CA ARG A 15 -20.25 -8.30 -2.32
C ARG A 15 -19.59 -7.17 -1.55
N GLU A 16 -20.18 -6.72 -0.45
CA GLU A 16 -19.60 -5.71 0.45
C GLU A 16 -18.32 -6.21 1.12
N ARG A 17 -18.31 -7.43 1.67
CA ARG A 17 -17.10 -8.04 2.23
C ARG A 17 -15.98 -8.14 1.21
N LEU A 18 -16.27 -8.57 -0.02
CA LEU A 18 -15.27 -8.64 -1.09
C LEU A 18 -14.75 -7.24 -1.48
N GLN A 19 -15.60 -6.22 -1.47
CA GLN A 19 -15.17 -4.84 -1.69
C GLN A 19 -14.28 -4.33 -0.55
N ALA A 20 -14.62 -4.62 0.71
CA ALA A 20 -13.80 -4.27 1.86
C ALA A 20 -12.40 -4.91 1.77
N LEU A 21 -12.33 -6.21 1.46
CA LEU A 21 -11.06 -6.92 1.25
C LEU A 21 -10.22 -6.32 0.11
N ARG A 22 -10.85 -5.93 -1.00
CA ARG A 22 -10.14 -5.28 -2.12
C ARG A 22 -9.59 -3.91 -1.72
N LYS A 23 -10.37 -3.12 -0.99
CA LYS A 23 -9.94 -1.80 -0.47
C LYS A 23 -8.78 -1.96 0.50
N GLU A 24 -8.86 -2.93 1.41
CA GLU A 24 -7.79 -3.28 2.34
C GLU A 24 -6.51 -3.68 1.61
N LYS A 25 -6.59 -4.61 0.65
CA LYS A 25 -5.42 -5.04 -0.13
C LYS A 25 -4.77 -3.89 -0.91
N SER A 26 -5.58 -2.97 -1.46
CA SER A 26 -5.09 -1.77 -2.14
C SER A 26 -4.39 -0.81 -1.18
N ARG A 27 -4.98 -0.59 0.01
CA ARG A 27 -4.39 0.23 1.09
C ARG A 27 -3.04 -0.33 1.52
N ASP A 28 -2.96 -1.64 1.74
CA ASP A 28 -1.73 -2.29 2.17
C ASP A 28 -0.67 -2.22 1.09
N ALA A 29 -1.03 -2.44 -0.18
CA ALA A 29 -0.10 -2.25 -1.30
C ALA A 29 0.43 -0.81 -1.40
N ALA A 30 -0.42 0.21 -1.17
CA ALA A 30 0.01 1.60 -1.14
C ALA A 30 0.95 1.89 0.05
N ARG A 31 0.66 1.32 1.23
CA ARG A 31 1.52 1.41 2.42
C ARG A 31 2.87 0.77 2.16
N SER A 32 2.91 -0.43 1.57
CA SER A 32 4.16 -1.13 1.22
C SER A 32 5.01 -0.31 0.24
N ARG A 33 4.40 0.29 -0.79
CA ARG A 33 5.14 1.17 -1.72
C ARG A 33 5.73 2.39 -1.01
N ARG A 34 4.94 3.08 -0.18
CA ARG A 34 5.43 4.23 0.61
C ARG A 34 6.54 3.84 1.58
N GLY A 35 6.40 2.70 2.25
CA GLY A 35 7.40 2.17 3.17
C GLY A 35 8.72 1.84 2.46
N LYS A 36 8.66 1.21 1.28
CA LYS A 36 9.83 0.92 0.45
C LYS A 36 10.53 2.20 0.01
N GLU A 37 9.78 3.16 -0.53
CA GLU A 37 10.32 4.44 -0.95
C GLU A 37 10.96 5.20 0.23
N ASN A 38 10.32 5.26 1.39
CA ASN A 38 10.90 5.85 2.60
C ASN A 38 12.21 5.18 3.02
N PHE A 39 12.29 3.84 2.90
CA PHE A 39 13.51 3.11 3.21
C PHE A 39 14.63 3.44 2.22
N GLU A 40 14.33 3.49 0.92
CA GLU A 40 15.30 3.88 -0.11
C GLU A 40 15.83 5.31 0.13
N PHE A 41 14.97 6.27 0.47
CA PHE A 41 15.40 7.63 0.84
C PHE A 41 16.29 7.65 2.09
N TYR A 42 15.96 6.85 3.09
CA TYR A 42 16.76 6.75 4.31
C TYR A 42 18.16 6.19 4.01
N GLU A 43 18.26 5.18 3.16
CA GLU A 43 19.56 4.65 2.71
C GLU A 43 20.35 5.66 1.88
N LEU A 44 19.70 6.43 1.00
CA LEU A 44 20.34 7.52 0.26
C LEU A 44 20.89 8.61 1.21
N ALA A 45 20.12 8.99 2.24
CA ALA A 45 20.56 9.99 3.21
C ALA A 45 21.83 9.58 3.97
N LYS A 46 22.04 8.28 4.19
CA LYS A 46 23.26 7.75 4.82
C LYS A 46 24.51 7.88 3.95
N LEU A 47 24.36 8.06 2.64
CA LEU A 47 25.47 8.22 1.71
C LEU A 47 25.97 9.67 1.63
N LEU A 48 25.22 10.62 2.19
CA LEU A 48 25.64 12.02 2.21
C LEU A 48 26.85 12.19 3.14
N PRO A 49 27.83 13.03 2.79
CA PRO A 49 29.01 13.32 3.62
C PRO A 49 28.66 14.27 4.78
N LEU A 50 27.60 13.95 5.53
CA LEU A 50 27.08 14.72 6.65
C LEU A 50 26.85 13.80 7.86
N PRO A 51 26.96 14.30 9.09
CA PRO A 51 26.65 13.53 10.29
C PRO A 51 25.21 12.97 10.27
N ALA A 52 25.04 11.74 10.79
CA ALA A 52 23.74 11.07 10.85
C ALA A 52 22.65 11.87 11.58
N ALA A 53 23.04 12.68 12.57
CA ALA A 53 22.14 13.57 13.30
C ALA A 53 21.50 14.66 12.40
N ILE A 54 22.19 15.06 11.32
CA ILE A 54 21.70 16.03 10.34
C ILE A 54 20.92 15.32 9.24
N THR A 55 21.47 14.24 8.67
CA THR A 55 20.83 13.53 7.54
C THR A 55 19.48 12.91 7.91
N SER A 56 19.30 12.52 9.18
CA SER A 56 18.01 12.04 9.71
C SER A 56 16.91 13.11 9.82
N GLN A 57 17.27 14.40 9.75
CA GLN A 57 16.33 15.52 9.79
C GLN A 57 15.97 16.03 8.38
N LEU A 58 16.67 15.58 7.34
CA LEU A 58 16.41 15.98 5.97
C LEU A 58 15.05 15.46 5.51
N ASP A 59 14.29 16.33 4.86
CA ASP A 59 13.07 15.94 4.18
C ASP A 59 13.39 15.28 2.83
N LYS A 60 12.39 14.64 2.20
CA LYS A 60 12.58 13.93 0.94
C LYS A 60 13.09 14.84 -0.18
N ALA A 61 12.66 16.10 -0.21
CA ALA A 61 13.08 17.04 -1.24
C ALA A 61 14.54 17.43 -1.10
N SER A 62 15.09 17.48 0.13
CA SER A 62 16.51 17.77 0.35
C SER A 62 17.44 16.59 0.05
N ILE A 63 16.92 15.36 -0.05
CA ILE A 63 17.71 14.15 -0.34
C ILE A 63 17.88 13.93 -1.86
N ILE A 64 16.95 14.46 -2.68
CA ILE A 64 16.98 14.40 -4.16
C ILE A 64 17.79 15.57 -4.71
#